data_AF-A0A960PM35-F1
#
_entry.id   AF-A0A960PM35-F1
#
_cell.length_a   1.000
_cell.length_b   1.000
_cell.length_c   1.000
_cell.angle_alpha   90.00
_cell.angle_beta   90.00
_cell.angle_gamma   90.00
#
_symmetry.space_group_name_H-M   'P 1'
#
loop_
_entity.id
_entity.type
_entity.pdbx_description
1 polymer ?
#
loop_
_entity_poly.entity_id
_entity_poly.type
_entity_poly.pdbx_seq_one_letter_code
_entity_poly.pdbx_strand_id
1 'polypeptide(L)'
;MTLNQKRLVIIGLAFLFLASLVLVQWREVARKQEELGIAPAHVAVPATSKACVDCHGQTTPAIIDHWKGSKHAVSGVACYDCHKADKADADAFEHYGASVAVIVTPRDCSRCHTEVAQEFQRSHHAAAGNILASLDNFLAETVEGGPSVFNPHSPTPGKAVEAVMGKSSAFSGCQQCHGSKVALQSTDGGIITVDDLSPDENGQPTNTDVLGRILKDQNGRPKLSSTTWPNTGIGRLNLDGSRGSCSACHSRHDFSPRRARQPENCGKCHLGPDHPQ
;
A
#
# COMPACT_ATOMS: atom_id res chain seq x y z
N MET A 1 -11.99 44.02 -41.66
CA MET A 1 -11.98 42.63 -42.17
C MET A 1 -12.95 42.48 -43.33
N THR A 2 -12.49 41.99 -44.48
CA THR A 2 -13.34 41.65 -45.63
C THR A 2 -14.17 40.39 -45.36
N LEU A 3 -15.23 40.16 -46.15
CA LEU A 3 -16.04 38.94 -46.05
C LEU A 3 -15.20 37.67 -46.25
N ASN A 4 -14.22 37.72 -47.17
CA ASN A 4 -13.29 36.62 -47.42
C ASN A 4 -12.37 36.36 -46.22
N GLN A 5 -11.88 37.40 -45.55
CA GLN A 5 -11.11 37.25 -44.32
C GLN A 5 -11.94 36.62 -43.19
N LYS A 6 -13.21 36.99 -43.05
CA LYS A 6 -14.12 36.36 -42.05
C LYS A 6 -14.34 34.88 -42.34
N ARG A 7 -14.57 34.51 -43.62
CA ARG A 7 -14.70 33.11 -44.04
C ARG A 7 -13.45 32.30 -43.74
N LEU A 8 -12.26 32.82 -44.03
CA LEU A 8 -11.00 32.13 -43.74
C LEU A 8 -10.78 31.90 -42.24
N VAL A 9 -11.07 32.91 -41.40
CA VAL A 9 -10.98 32.77 -39.93
C VAL A 9 -11.94 31.69 -39.42
N ILE A 10 -13.19 31.69 -39.89
CA ILE A 10 -14.18 30.68 -39.48
C ILE A 10 -13.74 29.27 -39.90
N ILE A 11 -13.25 29.09 -41.13
CA ILE A 11 -12.72 27.80 -41.60
C ILE A 11 -11.54 27.35 -40.75
N GLY A 12 -10.61 28.26 -40.43
CA GLY A 12 -9.46 27.95 -39.57
C GLY A 12 -9.87 27.52 -38.16
N LEU A 13 -10.82 28.23 -37.54
CA LEU A 13 -11.34 27.87 -36.22
C LEU A 13 -12.11 26.55 -36.24
N ALA A 14 -12.93 26.30 -37.27
CA ALA A 14 -13.65 25.05 -37.44
C ALA A 14 -12.68 23.86 -37.63
N PHE A 15 -11.60 24.05 -38.40
CA PHE A 15 -10.57 23.04 -38.56
C PHE A 15 -9.82 22.75 -37.26
N LEU A 16 -9.42 23.80 -36.52
CA LEU A 16 -8.78 23.65 -35.21
C LEU A 16 -9.69 22.92 -34.21
N PHE A 17 -10.98 23.23 -34.19
CA PHE A 17 -11.96 22.54 -33.36
C PHE A 17 -12.14 21.07 -33.77
N LEU A 18 -12.24 20.77 -35.07
CA LEU A 18 -12.33 19.39 -35.53
C LEU A 18 -11.05 18.59 -35.22
N ALA A 19 -9.88 19.19 -35.42
CA ALA A 19 -8.60 18.59 -35.11
C ALA A 19 -8.46 18.29 -33.60
N SER A 20 -8.96 19.18 -32.72
CA SER A 20 -8.95 18.93 -31.29
C SER A 20 -9.90 17.79 -30.89
N LEU A 21 -11.08 17.70 -31.49
CA LEU A 21 -12.01 16.58 -31.26
C LEU A 21 -11.43 15.24 -31.72
N VAL A 22 -10.80 15.20 -32.90
CA VAL A 22 -10.12 13.99 -33.40
C VAL A 22 -8.96 13.60 -32.49
N LEU A 23 -8.17 14.56 -32.01
CA LEU A 23 -7.09 14.31 -31.07
C LEU A 23 -7.62 13.73 -29.74
N VAL A 24 -8.70 14.30 -29.20
CA VAL A 24 -9.35 13.81 -27.97
C VAL A 24 -9.90 12.40 -28.19
N GLN A 25 -10.59 12.15 -29.29
CA GLN A 25 -11.10 10.82 -29.63
C GLN A 25 -9.96 9.80 -29.74
N TRP A 26 -8.88 10.14 -30.42
CA TRP A 26 -7.71 9.27 -30.55
C TRP A 26 -7.06 8.97 -29.19
N ARG A 27 -6.88 10.00 -28.35
CA ARG A 27 -6.38 9.83 -26.97
C ARG A 27 -7.28 8.93 -26.14
N GLU A 28 -8.60 9.08 -26.28
CA GLU A 28 -9.58 8.29 -25.55
C GLU A 28 -9.61 6.82 -26.00
N VAL A 29 -9.46 6.56 -27.30
CA VAL A 29 -9.33 5.20 -27.85
C VAL A 29 -8.02 4.56 -27.38
N ALA A 30 -6.90 5.26 -27.49
CA ALA A 30 -5.61 4.77 -27.00
C ALA A 30 -5.68 4.46 -25.49
N ARG A 31 -6.32 5.35 -24.71
CA ARG A 31 -6.57 5.16 -23.27
C ARG A 31 -7.39 3.89 -22.99
N LYS A 32 -8.49 3.67 -23.71
CA LYS A 32 -9.30 2.45 -23.55
C LYS A 32 -8.55 1.19 -23.97
N GLN A 33 -7.74 1.25 -25.02
CA GLN A 33 -6.92 0.11 -25.43
C GLN A 33 -5.89 -0.29 -24.37
N GLU A 34 -5.27 0.69 -23.71
CA GLU A 34 -4.37 0.46 -22.58
C GLU A 34 -5.12 -0.13 -21.38
N GLU A 35 -6.30 0.39 -21.02
CA GLU A 35 -7.15 -0.17 -19.95
C GLU A 35 -7.58 -1.61 -20.19
N LEU A 36 -7.89 -1.93 -21.45
CA LEU A 36 -8.32 -3.26 -21.87
C LEU A 36 -7.14 -4.22 -22.08
N GLY A 37 -5.89 -3.76 -21.89
CA GLY A 37 -4.69 -4.57 -22.08
C GLY A 37 -4.47 -5.04 -23.53
N ILE A 38 -5.07 -4.35 -24.51
CA ILE A 38 -5.03 -4.75 -25.92
C ILE A 38 -3.64 -4.50 -26.53
N ALA A 39 -2.95 -3.44 -26.09
CA ALA A 39 -1.57 -3.20 -26.47
C ALA A 39 -0.63 -3.77 -25.40
N PRO A 40 0.32 -4.66 -25.74
CA PRO A 40 1.29 -5.14 -24.76
C PRO A 40 2.19 -3.97 -24.33
N ALA A 41 2.10 -3.59 -23.06
CA ALA A 41 2.99 -2.61 -22.49
C ALA A 41 4.43 -3.12 -22.56
N HIS A 42 5.37 -2.23 -22.87
CA HIS A 42 6.78 -2.54 -22.71
C HIS A 42 7.06 -2.83 -21.24
N VAL A 43 7.53 -4.02 -20.91
CA VAL A 43 7.92 -4.41 -19.55
C VAL A 43 9.43 -4.59 -19.54
N ALA A 44 10.11 -3.78 -18.74
CA ALA A 44 11.53 -3.92 -18.47
C ALA A 44 11.69 -4.78 -17.20
N VAL A 45 12.33 -5.94 -17.34
CA VAL A 45 12.67 -6.83 -16.22
C VAL A 45 14.19 -6.75 -15.98
N PRO A 46 14.65 -6.03 -14.95
CA PRO A 46 16.07 -6.03 -14.57
C PRO A 46 16.54 -7.42 -14.17
N ALA A 47 17.82 -7.71 -14.40
CA ALA A 47 18.43 -8.99 -14.01
C ALA A 47 18.28 -9.28 -12.51
N THR A 48 18.32 -8.24 -11.67
CA THR A 48 18.14 -8.33 -10.21
C THR A 48 16.78 -8.87 -9.79
N SER A 49 15.75 -8.75 -10.65
CA SER A 49 14.38 -9.20 -10.36
C SER A 49 13.90 -10.31 -11.29
N LYS A 50 14.72 -10.79 -12.23
CA LYS A 50 14.32 -11.82 -13.20
C LYS A 50 13.83 -13.09 -12.51
N ALA A 51 14.59 -13.62 -11.55
CA ALA A 51 14.20 -14.81 -10.79
C ALA A 51 12.90 -14.61 -10.01
N CYS A 52 12.68 -13.42 -9.46
CA CYS A 52 11.44 -13.06 -8.78
C CYS A 52 10.26 -13.14 -9.74
N VAL A 53 10.35 -12.47 -10.90
CA VAL A 53 9.27 -12.43 -11.90
C VAL A 53 8.98 -13.82 -12.48
N ASP A 54 10.01 -14.61 -12.78
CA ASP A 54 9.85 -15.95 -13.38
C ASP A 54 9.14 -16.92 -12.42
N CYS A 55 9.50 -16.90 -11.12
CA CYS A 55 8.88 -17.75 -10.11
C CYS A 55 7.49 -17.25 -9.70
N HIS A 56 7.36 -15.95 -9.40
CA HIS A 56 6.08 -15.36 -9.01
C HIS A 56 5.06 -15.28 -10.14
N GLY A 57 5.49 -15.39 -11.41
CA GLY A 57 4.60 -15.55 -12.55
C GLY A 57 3.83 -16.87 -12.51
N GLN A 58 4.32 -17.86 -11.76
CA GLN A 58 3.69 -19.16 -11.59
C GLN A 58 2.93 -19.26 -10.25
N THR A 59 3.51 -18.72 -9.17
CA THR A 59 2.94 -18.86 -7.82
C THR A 59 1.94 -17.76 -7.47
N THR A 60 2.12 -16.55 -8.00
CA THR A 60 1.27 -15.38 -7.74
C THR A 60 1.03 -14.58 -9.02
N PRO A 61 0.42 -15.18 -10.07
CA PRO A 61 0.30 -14.56 -11.38
C PRO A 61 -0.40 -13.19 -11.35
N ALA A 62 -1.43 -13.03 -10.51
CA ALA A 62 -2.14 -11.76 -10.37
C ALA A 62 -1.26 -10.59 -9.88
N ILE A 63 -0.26 -10.86 -9.02
CA ILE A 63 0.69 -9.83 -8.57
C ILE A 63 1.58 -9.41 -9.73
N ILE A 64 2.06 -10.37 -10.52
CA ILE A 64 2.89 -10.11 -11.69
C ILE A 64 2.09 -9.35 -12.75
N ASP A 65 0.83 -9.69 -12.97
CA ASP A 65 -0.02 -8.99 -13.94
C ASP A 65 -0.30 -7.54 -13.51
N HIS A 66 -0.57 -7.30 -12.23
CA HIS A 66 -0.69 -5.94 -11.69
C HIS A 66 0.62 -5.14 -11.88
N TRP A 67 1.77 -5.75 -11.58
CA TRP A 67 3.07 -5.10 -11.76
C TRP A 67 3.35 -4.81 -13.24
N LYS A 68 3.11 -5.76 -14.16
CA LYS A 68 3.29 -5.56 -15.60
C LYS A 68 2.47 -4.39 -16.15
N GLY A 69 1.29 -4.15 -15.58
CA GLY A 69 0.44 -2.99 -15.91
C GLY A 69 0.90 -1.66 -15.27
N SER A 70 1.96 -1.66 -14.46
CA SER A 70 2.44 -0.47 -13.75
C SER A 70 3.43 0.35 -14.58
N LYS A 71 3.52 1.65 -14.27
CA LYS A 71 4.63 2.49 -14.78
C LYS A 71 5.99 2.07 -14.24
N HIS A 72 6.04 1.41 -13.09
CA HIS A 72 7.27 0.87 -12.52
C HIS A 72 7.86 -0.20 -13.44
N ALA A 73 7.05 -1.16 -13.92
CA ALA A 73 7.49 -2.18 -14.85
C ALA A 73 8.00 -1.59 -16.18
N VAL A 74 7.33 -0.57 -16.71
CA VAL A 74 7.79 0.14 -17.93
C VAL A 74 9.14 0.84 -17.69
N SER A 75 9.36 1.35 -16.46
CA SER A 75 10.56 2.09 -16.08
C SER A 75 11.68 1.20 -15.55
N GLY A 76 11.49 -0.13 -15.55
CA GLY A 76 12.48 -1.08 -15.02
C GLY A 76 12.60 -1.10 -13.50
N VAL A 77 11.61 -0.59 -12.76
CA VAL A 77 11.50 -0.77 -11.31
C VAL A 77 10.72 -2.06 -11.05
N ALA A 78 11.38 -3.05 -10.49
CA ALA A 78 10.86 -4.40 -10.33
C ALA A 78 10.85 -4.86 -8.86
N CYS A 79 10.60 -6.14 -8.64
CA CYS A 79 10.30 -6.72 -7.32
C CYS A 79 11.39 -6.39 -6.28
N TYR A 80 12.66 -6.64 -6.64
CA TYR A 80 13.77 -6.48 -5.71
C TYR A 80 14.10 -5.02 -5.42
N ASP A 81 13.80 -4.09 -6.33
CA ASP A 81 14.08 -2.66 -6.13
C ASP A 81 13.25 -2.07 -4.97
N CYS A 82 12.05 -2.62 -4.73
CA CYS A 82 11.19 -2.27 -3.61
C CYS A 82 11.36 -3.20 -2.40
N HIS A 83 11.43 -4.51 -2.63
CA HIS A 83 11.40 -5.50 -1.55
C HIS A 83 12.77 -5.79 -0.94
N LYS A 84 13.87 -5.32 -1.53
CA LYS A 84 15.22 -5.46 -0.95
C LYS A 84 15.26 -4.84 0.44
N ALA A 85 15.67 -5.65 1.41
CA ALA A 85 15.83 -5.27 2.80
C ALA A 85 17.26 -5.50 3.27
N ASP A 86 17.72 -4.67 4.20
CA ASP A 86 18.94 -4.93 4.96
C ASP A 86 18.70 -6.14 5.88
N LYS A 87 19.71 -6.98 6.09
CA LYS A 87 19.58 -8.12 7.00
C LYS A 87 19.34 -7.69 8.45
N ALA A 88 19.68 -6.45 8.78
CA ALA A 88 19.41 -5.84 10.08
C ALA A 88 17.94 -5.39 10.25
N ASP A 89 17.16 -5.29 9.16
CA ASP A 89 15.75 -4.90 9.27
C ASP A 89 14.95 -5.96 10.03
N ALA A 90 14.03 -5.53 10.88
CA ALA A 90 13.30 -6.43 11.78
C ALA A 90 12.43 -7.47 11.04
N ASP A 91 11.92 -7.12 9.86
CA ASP A 91 11.10 -8.01 9.03
C ASP A 91 11.85 -8.60 7.83
N ALA A 92 13.17 -8.44 7.76
CA ALA A 92 13.99 -9.05 6.71
C ALA A 92 14.11 -10.57 6.88
N PHE A 93 14.15 -11.26 5.75
CA PHE A 93 14.46 -12.68 5.67
C PHE A 93 15.09 -13.05 4.33
N GLU A 94 15.80 -14.17 4.32
CA GLU A 94 16.36 -14.75 3.10
C GLU A 94 15.27 -15.45 2.29
N HIS A 95 15.18 -15.12 1.01
CA HIS A 95 14.23 -15.71 0.08
C HIS A 95 14.94 -16.06 -1.23
N TYR A 96 15.28 -17.33 -1.40
CA TYR A 96 15.96 -17.85 -2.59
C TYR A 96 17.26 -17.08 -2.95
N GLY A 97 18.06 -16.71 -1.94
CA GLY A 97 19.34 -16.02 -2.11
C GLY A 97 19.25 -14.49 -2.17
N ALA A 98 18.05 -13.93 -1.95
CA ALA A 98 17.83 -12.50 -1.83
C ALA A 98 17.34 -12.15 -0.40
N SER A 99 17.88 -11.09 0.19
CA SER A 99 17.39 -10.51 1.44
C SER A 99 16.20 -9.59 1.14
N VAL A 100 15.02 -9.94 1.64
CA VAL A 100 13.78 -9.22 1.33
C VAL A 100 12.94 -8.96 2.57
N ALA A 101 12.12 -7.91 2.50
CA ALA A 101 11.04 -7.63 3.44
C ALA A 101 9.69 -7.64 2.70
N VAL A 102 8.64 -8.08 3.39
CA VAL A 102 7.28 -8.11 2.82
C VAL A 102 6.65 -6.71 2.83
N ILE A 103 6.95 -5.91 3.85
CA ILE A 103 6.37 -4.59 4.04
C ILE A 103 7.29 -3.56 3.42
N VAL A 104 6.88 -3.03 2.26
CA VAL A 104 7.51 -1.84 1.68
C VAL A 104 6.95 -0.60 2.38
N THR A 105 7.82 0.25 2.90
CA THR A 105 7.48 1.42 3.70
C THR A 105 7.64 2.71 2.90
N PRO A 106 7.15 3.86 3.40
CA PRO A 106 7.48 5.17 2.84
C PRO A 106 8.99 5.44 2.71
N ARG A 107 9.84 4.85 3.57
CA ARG A 107 11.30 4.99 3.48
C ARG A 107 11.83 4.34 2.21
N ASP A 108 11.33 3.16 1.83
CA ASP A 108 11.72 2.50 0.58
C ASP A 108 11.30 3.32 -0.64
N CYS A 109 10.09 3.87 -0.60
CA CYS A 109 9.57 4.75 -1.65
C CYS A 109 10.44 6.02 -1.79
N SER A 110 10.93 6.57 -0.68
CA SER A 110 11.70 7.82 -0.65
C SER A 110 13.08 7.73 -1.32
N ARG A 111 13.59 6.51 -1.58
CA ARG A 111 14.81 6.27 -2.36
C ARG A 111 14.71 6.85 -3.78
N CYS A 112 13.50 6.90 -4.34
CA CYS A 112 13.22 7.48 -5.66
C CYS A 112 12.21 8.65 -5.61
N HIS A 113 11.30 8.67 -4.62
CA HIS A 113 10.23 9.65 -4.47
C HIS A 113 10.42 10.54 -3.24
N THR A 114 11.59 11.15 -3.11
CA THR A 114 12.00 11.91 -1.91
C THR A 114 11.02 13.05 -1.58
N GLU A 115 10.66 13.87 -2.57
CA GLU A 115 9.79 15.04 -2.37
C GLU A 115 8.39 14.63 -1.88
N VAL A 116 7.75 13.69 -2.58
CA VAL A 116 6.41 13.19 -2.23
C VAL A 116 6.41 12.52 -0.85
N ALA A 117 7.47 11.76 -0.53
CA ALA A 117 7.60 11.16 0.80
C ALA A 117 7.70 12.23 1.90
N GLN A 118 8.48 13.29 1.69
CA GLN A 118 8.60 14.40 2.64
C GLN A 118 7.31 15.21 2.79
N GLU A 119 6.60 15.46 1.70
CA GLU A 119 5.27 16.08 1.73
C GLU A 119 4.29 15.23 2.51
N PHE A 120 4.23 13.93 2.22
CA PHE A 120 3.34 13.00 2.90
C PHE A 120 3.66 12.90 4.40
N GLN A 121 4.93 12.79 4.79
CA GLN A 121 5.35 12.70 6.20
C GLN A 121 4.96 13.94 7.03
N ARG A 122 4.80 15.11 6.39
CA ARG A 122 4.37 16.35 7.05
C ARG A 122 2.84 16.50 7.13
N SER A 123 2.09 15.61 6.48
CA SER A 123 0.63 15.68 6.41
C SER A 123 -0.06 15.04 7.62
N HIS A 124 -1.32 15.43 7.86
CA HIS A 124 -2.19 14.75 8.83
C HIS A 124 -2.48 13.29 8.46
N HIS A 125 -2.43 12.95 7.16
CA HIS A 125 -2.59 11.58 6.69
C HIS A 125 -1.49 10.65 7.23
N ALA A 126 -0.23 11.09 7.27
CA ALA A 126 0.84 10.30 7.89
C ALA A 126 0.64 10.15 9.40
N ALA A 127 0.01 11.12 10.07
CA ALA A 127 -0.29 11.07 11.50
C ALA A 127 -1.63 10.40 11.83
N ALA A 128 -2.40 9.94 10.84
CA ALA A 128 -3.79 9.51 11.04
C ALA A 128 -3.94 8.33 12.00
N GLY A 129 -2.93 7.45 12.09
CA GLY A 129 -2.93 6.32 13.03
C GLY A 129 -2.85 6.74 14.50
N ASN A 130 -2.42 7.96 14.81
CA ASN A 130 -2.33 8.45 16.19
C ASN A 130 -3.69 8.57 16.87
N ILE A 131 -4.78 8.73 16.10
CA ILE A 131 -6.14 8.72 16.66
C ILE A 131 -6.39 7.41 17.41
N LEU A 132 -5.80 6.29 16.96
CA LEU A 132 -6.08 4.98 17.54
C LEU A 132 -5.55 4.84 18.97
N ALA A 133 -4.59 5.70 19.34
CA ALA A 133 -4.01 5.80 20.67
C ALA A 133 -4.50 7.05 21.44
N SER A 134 -5.56 7.73 20.97
CA SER A 134 -6.19 8.84 21.68
C SER A 134 -7.45 8.41 22.43
N LEU A 135 -7.89 9.24 23.38
CA LEU A 135 -9.15 9.04 24.11
C LEU A 135 -10.37 9.05 23.17
N ASP A 136 -10.26 9.72 22.01
CA ASP A 136 -11.33 9.78 21.01
C ASP A 136 -11.62 8.40 20.41
N ASN A 137 -10.66 7.46 20.50
CA ASN A 137 -10.78 6.10 20.01
C ASN A 137 -11.12 5.08 21.10
N PHE A 138 -11.48 5.53 22.31
CA PHE A 138 -11.86 4.64 23.42
C PHE A 138 -13.02 3.71 23.04
N LEU A 139 -14.03 4.24 22.31
CA LEU A 139 -15.15 3.44 21.81
C LEU A 139 -14.64 2.30 20.92
N ALA A 140 -13.77 2.58 19.95
CA ALA A 140 -13.30 1.55 19.03
C ALA A 140 -12.37 0.52 19.67
N GLU A 141 -11.38 0.94 20.49
CA GLU A 141 -10.36 0.00 21.02
C GLU A 141 -10.74 -0.64 22.35
N THR A 142 -11.63 -0.04 23.14
CA THR A 142 -12.01 -0.57 24.45
C THR A 142 -13.41 -1.15 24.46
N VAL A 143 -14.39 -0.43 23.88
CA VAL A 143 -15.81 -0.85 23.93
C VAL A 143 -16.13 -1.84 22.82
N GLU A 144 -15.80 -1.52 21.56
CA GLU A 144 -16.09 -2.37 20.39
C GLU A 144 -14.95 -3.34 20.06
N GLY A 145 -13.71 -3.00 20.44
CA GLY A 145 -12.49 -3.65 19.99
C GLY A 145 -11.55 -4.11 21.10
N GLY A 146 -12.05 -4.29 22.32
CA GLY A 146 -11.24 -4.68 23.48
C GLY A 146 -10.32 -5.88 23.21
N PRO A 147 -9.12 -5.97 23.82
CA PRO A 147 -8.20 -7.08 23.61
C PRO A 147 -8.71 -8.42 24.19
N SER A 148 -9.81 -8.40 24.94
CA SER A 148 -10.42 -9.60 25.50
C SER A 148 -10.95 -10.52 24.40
N VAL A 149 -10.63 -11.80 24.54
CA VAL A 149 -11.23 -12.86 23.74
C VAL A 149 -12.64 -13.13 24.29
N PHE A 150 -13.63 -13.23 23.40
CA PHE A 150 -15.01 -13.54 23.78
C PHE A 150 -15.57 -14.67 22.91
N ASN A 151 -16.55 -15.40 23.43
CA ASN A 151 -17.30 -16.41 22.67
C ASN A 151 -18.40 -15.71 21.85
N PRO A 152 -18.42 -15.84 20.52
CA PRO A 152 -19.43 -15.20 19.69
C PRO A 152 -20.80 -15.86 19.92
N HIS A 153 -21.85 -15.05 20.04
CA HIS A 153 -23.21 -15.53 20.33
C HIS A 153 -23.78 -16.48 19.26
N SER A 154 -23.21 -16.51 18.05
CA SER A 154 -23.56 -17.49 17.02
C SER A 154 -22.32 -18.01 16.26
N PRO A 155 -22.27 -19.32 15.97
CA PRO A 155 -21.22 -19.87 15.11
C PRO A 155 -21.40 -19.35 13.68
N THR A 156 -20.28 -19.02 13.03
CA THR A 156 -20.28 -18.74 11.59
C THR A 156 -20.46 -20.06 10.84
N PRO A 157 -21.47 -20.21 9.94
CA PRO A 157 -21.64 -21.45 9.18
C PRO A 157 -20.35 -21.85 8.45
N GLY A 158 -19.86 -23.06 8.72
CA GLY A 158 -18.60 -23.57 8.15
C GLY A 158 -17.31 -23.14 8.86
N LYS A 159 -17.38 -22.39 9.98
CA LYS A 159 -16.23 -22.10 10.85
C LYS A 159 -16.59 -22.37 12.32
N ALA A 160 -15.93 -23.37 12.93
CA ALA A 160 -15.97 -23.56 14.38
C ALA A 160 -15.18 -22.42 15.03
N VAL A 161 -15.87 -21.37 15.48
CA VAL A 161 -15.26 -20.24 16.20
C VAL A 161 -15.78 -20.27 17.63
N GLU A 162 -15.02 -20.87 18.53
CA GLU A 162 -15.33 -20.91 19.97
C GLU A 162 -14.93 -19.61 20.68
N ALA A 163 -14.08 -18.81 20.03
CA ALA A 163 -13.46 -17.62 20.58
C ALA A 163 -13.04 -16.65 19.46
N VAL A 164 -13.34 -15.35 19.62
CA VAL A 164 -12.89 -14.26 18.74
C VAL A 164 -12.11 -13.23 19.54
N MET A 165 -11.03 -12.70 18.96
CA MET A 165 -10.33 -11.54 19.54
C MET A 165 -11.18 -10.29 19.38
N GLY A 166 -11.48 -9.57 20.46
CA GLY A 166 -12.29 -8.35 20.41
C GLY A 166 -11.72 -7.26 19.49
N LYS A 167 -10.38 -7.15 19.38
CA LYS A 167 -9.70 -6.26 18.42
C LYS A 167 -10.06 -6.48 16.95
N SER A 168 -10.75 -7.56 16.59
CA SER A 168 -11.16 -7.83 15.20
C SER A 168 -12.01 -6.70 14.59
N SER A 169 -12.89 -6.08 15.39
CA SER A 169 -13.73 -4.96 14.95
C SER A 169 -12.91 -3.70 14.68
N ALA A 170 -12.03 -3.33 15.63
CA ALA A 170 -11.12 -2.20 15.47
C ALA A 170 -10.15 -2.40 14.29
N PHE A 171 -9.59 -3.61 14.16
CA PHE A 171 -8.69 -3.98 13.06
C PHE A 171 -9.39 -3.91 11.69
N SER A 172 -10.61 -4.43 11.57
CA SER A 172 -11.33 -4.49 10.28
C SER A 172 -12.02 -3.18 9.90
N GLY A 173 -12.29 -2.30 10.86
CA GLY A 173 -12.91 -0.99 10.67
C GLY A 173 -11.89 0.14 10.75
N CYS A 174 -11.72 0.71 11.95
CA CYS A 174 -10.95 1.92 12.21
C CYS A 174 -9.51 1.85 11.66
N GLN A 175 -8.84 0.73 11.90
CA GLN A 175 -7.44 0.58 11.49
C GLN A 175 -7.28 0.49 9.97
N GLN A 176 -8.27 0.00 9.21
CA GLN A 176 -8.17 -0.07 7.75
C GLN A 176 -8.21 1.31 7.08
N CYS A 177 -8.75 2.32 7.77
CA CYS A 177 -8.76 3.71 7.36
C CYS A 177 -7.57 4.48 7.94
N HIS A 178 -7.40 4.45 9.27
CA HIS A 178 -6.41 5.27 9.98
C HIS A 178 -5.00 4.68 9.98
N GLY A 179 -4.88 3.37 10.04
CA GLY A 179 -3.62 2.63 10.00
C GLY A 179 -3.21 2.07 11.36
N SER A 180 -2.87 0.78 11.40
CA SER A 180 -2.41 0.10 12.60
C SER A 180 -0.94 0.41 12.94
N LYS A 181 -0.52 0.10 14.16
CA LYS A 181 0.91 -0.07 14.49
C LYS A 181 1.32 -1.49 14.10
N VAL A 182 2.13 -1.63 13.06
CA VAL A 182 2.55 -2.95 12.55
C VAL A 182 3.31 -3.69 13.65
N ALA A 183 2.95 -4.97 13.83
CA ALA A 183 3.57 -5.83 14.83
C ALA A 183 4.03 -7.17 14.24
N LEU A 184 5.14 -7.67 14.78
CA LEU A 184 5.63 -9.03 14.62
C LEU A 184 5.17 -9.87 15.81
N GLN A 185 5.01 -11.18 15.61
CA GLN A 185 4.77 -12.13 16.70
C GLN A 185 6.08 -12.40 17.45
N SER A 186 6.01 -12.46 18.77
CA SER A 186 7.13 -12.82 19.63
C SER A 186 7.09 -14.32 19.98
N THR A 187 8.25 -14.92 20.26
CA THR A 187 8.38 -16.34 20.64
C THR A 187 7.69 -16.67 21.96
N ASP A 188 7.46 -15.68 22.82
CA ASP A 188 6.72 -15.81 24.10
C ASP A 188 5.20 -15.64 23.95
N GLY A 189 4.69 -15.50 22.72
CA GLY A 189 3.28 -15.25 22.42
C GLY A 189 2.88 -13.78 22.49
N GLY A 190 3.81 -12.88 22.82
CA GLY A 190 3.60 -11.43 22.74
C GLY A 190 3.66 -10.87 21.32
N ILE A 191 3.67 -9.54 21.22
CA ILE A 191 3.88 -8.81 19.97
C ILE A 191 5.07 -7.87 20.10
N ILE A 192 5.77 -7.65 18.99
CA ILE A 192 6.91 -6.74 18.86
C ILE A 192 6.52 -5.65 17.88
N THR A 193 6.60 -4.40 18.29
CA THR A 193 6.26 -3.23 17.48
C THR A 193 7.45 -2.31 17.31
N VAL A 194 7.25 -1.20 16.59
CA VAL A 194 8.26 -0.15 16.47
C VAL A 194 8.73 0.41 17.82
N ASP A 195 7.86 0.40 18.84
CA ASP A 195 8.22 0.91 20.18
C ASP A 195 9.32 0.02 20.79
N ASP A 196 9.18 -1.31 20.63
CA ASP A 196 10.17 -2.28 21.11
C ASP A 196 11.47 -2.19 20.31
N LEU A 197 11.35 -2.06 18.98
CA LEU A 197 12.49 -2.02 18.06
C LEU A 197 13.31 -0.73 18.19
N SER A 198 12.65 0.38 18.55
CA SER A 198 13.25 1.71 18.70
C SER A 198 14.20 2.05 17.54
N PRO A 199 13.71 2.11 16.28
CA PRO A 199 14.58 2.30 15.13
C PRO A 199 15.27 3.67 15.13
N ASP A 200 16.48 3.70 14.60
CA ASP A 200 17.25 4.92 14.41
C ASP A 200 16.71 5.79 13.24
N GLU A 201 17.40 6.88 12.94
CA GLU A 201 17.06 7.78 11.83
C GLU A 201 17.13 7.12 10.44
N ASN A 202 17.81 5.97 10.32
CA ASN A 202 17.90 5.16 9.10
C ASN A 202 16.82 4.07 9.04
N GLY A 203 16.05 3.90 10.11
CA GLY A 203 15.02 2.87 10.24
C GLY A 203 15.54 1.54 10.78
N GLN A 204 16.81 1.48 11.18
CA GLN A 204 17.42 0.26 11.71
C GLN A 204 17.08 0.10 13.19
N PRO A 205 16.67 -1.09 13.65
CA PRO A 205 16.32 -1.32 15.05
C PRO A 205 17.55 -1.13 15.95
N THR A 206 17.46 -0.22 16.92
CA THR A 206 18.56 -0.03 17.91
C THR A 206 18.49 -1.03 19.05
N ASN A 207 17.30 -1.57 19.34
CA ASN A 207 17.12 -2.60 20.35
C ASN A 207 17.30 -4.00 19.75
N THR A 208 18.55 -4.41 19.59
CA THR A 208 18.90 -5.67 18.92
C THR A 208 18.45 -6.92 19.69
N ASP A 209 18.30 -6.84 21.00
CA ASP A 209 17.87 -7.97 21.84
C ASP A 209 16.44 -8.45 21.51
N VAL A 210 15.60 -7.53 21.02
CA VAL A 210 14.24 -7.83 20.57
C VAL A 210 14.25 -8.72 19.31
N LEU A 211 15.27 -8.59 18.45
CA LEU A 211 15.33 -9.32 17.18
C LEU A 211 15.39 -10.84 17.38
N GLY A 212 16.05 -11.29 18.45
CA GLY A 212 16.12 -12.71 18.81
C GLY A 212 14.79 -13.30 19.28
N ARG A 213 13.82 -12.45 19.67
CA ARG A 213 12.48 -12.87 20.11
C ARG A 213 11.45 -12.89 18.98
N ILE A 214 11.80 -12.47 17.77
CA ILE A 214 10.88 -12.48 16.63
C ILE A 214 10.58 -13.92 16.22
N LEU A 215 9.30 -14.28 16.28
CA LEU A 215 8.83 -15.58 15.81
C LEU A 215 8.93 -15.65 14.28
N LYS A 216 9.61 -16.67 13.78
CA LYS A 216 9.80 -16.93 12.35
C LYS A 216 9.10 -18.21 11.91
N ASP A 217 8.72 -18.30 10.65
CA ASP A 217 8.24 -19.55 10.06
C ASP A 217 9.39 -20.50 9.66
N GLN A 218 9.06 -21.65 9.10
CA GLN A 218 10.03 -22.68 8.69
C GLN A 218 11.02 -22.20 7.61
N ASN A 219 10.71 -21.12 6.90
CA ASN A 219 11.58 -20.50 5.89
C ASN A 219 12.36 -19.31 6.46
N GLY A 220 12.31 -19.08 7.77
CA GLY A 220 12.97 -17.96 8.43
C GLY A 220 12.25 -16.62 8.27
N ARG A 221 11.03 -16.61 7.70
CA ARG A 221 10.26 -15.37 7.52
C ARG A 221 9.63 -14.93 8.84
N PRO A 222 9.84 -13.68 9.29
CA PRO A 222 9.15 -13.11 10.44
C PRO A 222 7.63 -13.20 10.32
N LYS A 223 6.98 -13.69 11.37
CA LYS A 223 5.52 -13.78 11.42
C LYS A 223 4.93 -12.43 11.82
N LEU A 224 4.21 -11.81 10.90
CA LEU A 224 3.42 -10.61 11.20
C LEU A 224 2.20 -10.98 12.07
N SER A 225 1.88 -10.12 13.03
CA SER A 225 0.70 -10.30 13.86
C SER A 225 -0.58 -10.01 13.06
N SER A 226 -1.51 -10.96 13.07
CA SER A 226 -2.81 -10.81 12.41
C SER A 226 -3.70 -9.73 13.02
N THR A 227 -3.36 -9.24 14.23
CA THR A 227 -4.08 -8.15 14.89
C THR A 227 -3.70 -6.77 14.35
N THR A 228 -2.65 -6.68 13.52
CA THR A 228 -2.13 -5.41 13.00
C THR A 228 -1.80 -5.46 11.51
N TRP A 229 -1.74 -6.65 10.90
CA TRP A 229 -1.44 -6.86 9.49
C TRP A 229 -2.32 -7.97 8.89
N PRO A 230 -2.83 -7.83 7.64
CA PRO A 230 -2.55 -6.79 6.63
C PRO A 230 -3.27 -5.47 6.88
N ASN A 231 -2.53 -4.36 6.74
CA ASN A 231 -3.07 -3.02 6.93
C ASN A 231 -2.60 -2.03 5.85
N THR A 232 -3.55 -1.25 5.35
CA THR A 232 -3.32 -0.19 4.34
C THR A 232 -3.92 1.14 4.75
N GLY A 233 -4.18 1.32 6.05
CA GLY A 233 -4.66 2.59 6.58
C GLY A 233 -3.60 3.67 6.40
N ILE A 234 -4.05 4.90 6.14
CA ILE A 234 -3.22 5.95 5.57
C ILE A 234 -2.04 6.33 6.48
N GLY A 235 -2.23 6.28 7.80
CA GLY A 235 -1.25 6.60 8.83
C GLY A 235 -0.65 5.38 9.56
N ARG A 236 -0.59 4.21 8.91
CA ARG A 236 0.04 2.98 9.45
C ARG A 236 1.44 3.26 10.00
N LEU A 237 1.73 2.86 11.24
CA LEU A 237 3.08 2.98 11.80
C LEU A 237 3.91 1.73 11.49
N ASN A 238 5.01 1.90 10.75
CA ASN A 238 5.86 0.79 10.27
C ASN A 238 6.97 0.43 11.26
N LEU A 239 7.57 -0.76 11.07
CA LEU A 239 8.64 -1.28 11.93
C LEU A 239 9.93 -0.45 11.87
N ASP A 240 10.16 0.26 10.76
CA ASP A 240 11.30 1.15 10.51
C ASP A 240 11.08 2.59 11.02
N GLY A 241 10.00 2.84 11.78
CA GLY A 241 9.64 4.16 12.30
C GLY A 241 8.92 5.07 11.30
N SER A 242 8.89 4.71 10.02
CA SER A 242 8.22 5.54 9.01
C SER A 242 6.70 5.49 9.16
N ARG A 243 6.03 6.60 8.86
CA ARG A 243 4.56 6.71 9.03
C ARG A 243 3.82 6.67 7.70
N GLY A 244 2.80 5.84 7.67
CA GLY A 244 1.80 5.69 6.64
C GLY A 244 2.02 4.57 5.63
N SER A 245 1.07 4.47 4.72
CA SER A 245 1.04 3.47 3.65
C SER A 245 0.87 4.17 2.30
N CYS A 246 1.94 4.27 1.52
CA CYS A 246 1.92 4.86 0.17
C CYS A 246 0.97 4.12 -0.79
N SER A 247 0.61 2.87 -0.48
CA SER A 247 -0.36 2.09 -1.27
C SER A 247 -1.82 2.36 -0.93
N ALA A 248 -2.12 3.32 -0.03
CA ALA A 248 -3.48 3.63 0.36
C ALA A 248 -4.31 4.26 -0.78
N CYS A 249 -3.68 5.06 -1.65
CA CYS A 249 -4.39 5.76 -2.73
C CYS A 249 -4.12 5.23 -4.15
N HIS A 250 -2.91 4.78 -4.42
CA HIS A 250 -2.57 4.10 -5.66
C HIS A 250 -2.08 2.70 -5.30
N SER A 251 -3.05 1.78 -5.18
CA SER A 251 -2.82 0.45 -4.64
C SER A 251 -1.68 -0.30 -5.32
N ARG A 252 -1.04 -1.17 -4.56
CA ARG A 252 -0.08 -2.13 -5.11
C ARG A 252 -0.79 -3.18 -5.97
N HIS A 253 -0.19 -3.75 -7.01
CA HIS A 253 1.18 -3.53 -7.52
C HIS A 253 1.21 -2.72 -8.83
N ASP A 254 0.08 -2.14 -9.26
CA ASP A 254 0.02 -1.29 -10.45
C ASP A 254 0.41 0.17 -10.16
N PHE A 255 0.23 0.64 -8.91
CA PHE A 255 0.63 1.96 -8.42
C PHE A 255 0.18 3.12 -9.33
N SER A 256 -1.05 3.01 -9.85
CA SER A 256 -1.55 3.95 -10.85
C SER A 256 -1.85 5.33 -10.26
N PRO A 257 -1.17 6.41 -10.70
CA PRO A 257 -1.51 7.77 -10.26
C PRO A 257 -2.90 8.20 -10.73
N ARG A 258 -3.43 7.54 -11.76
CA ARG A 258 -4.82 7.76 -12.19
C ARG A 258 -5.79 7.25 -11.13
N ARG A 259 -5.55 6.07 -10.55
CA ARG A 259 -6.38 5.55 -9.46
C ARG A 259 -6.38 6.49 -8.26
N ALA A 260 -5.23 7.03 -7.88
CA ALA A 260 -5.14 8.00 -6.79
C ALA A 260 -5.92 9.31 -7.04
N ARG A 261 -6.26 9.63 -8.30
CA ARG A 261 -7.04 10.82 -8.68
C ARG A 261 -8.53 10.53 -8.87
N GLN A 262 -8.96 9.27 -8.74
CA GLN A 262 -10.37 8.91 -8.81
C GLN A 262 -11.03 9.12 -7.43
N PRO A 263 -12.22 9.75 -7.36
CA PRO A 263 -12.89 10.02 -6.10
C PRO A 263 -13.25 8.74 -5.32
N GLU A 264 -13.51 7.63 -6.03
CA GLU A 264 -13.84 6.33 -5.44
C GLU A 264 -12.72 5.81 -4.54
N ASN A 265 -11.47 6.17 -4.84
CA ASN A 265 -10.34 5.77 -4.03
C ASN A 265 -10.31 6.51 -2.68
N CYS A 266 -10.79 7.75 -2.64
CA CYS A 266 -10.98 8.50 -1.38
C CYS A 266 -12.12 7.91 -0.57
N GLY A 267 -13.18 7.46 -1.25
CA GLY A 267 -14.38 6.85 -0.68
C GLY A 267 -14.16 5.51 0.02
N LYS A 268 -12.94 4.94 0.00
CA LYS A 268 -12.56 3.82 0.88
C LYS A 268 -12.60 4.23 2.37
N CYS A 269 -12.23 5.47 2.66
CA CYS A 269 -12.11 5.99 4.02
C CYS A 269 -13.04 7.18 4.27
N HIS A 270 -13.23 8.05 3.28
CA HIS A 270 -14.09 9.22 3.37
C HIS A 270 -15.50 8.87 2.93
N LEU A 271 -16.20 8.16 3.81
CA LEU A 271 -17.59 7.73 3.65
C LEU A 271 -18.31 7.85 4.99
N GLY A 272 -19.58 7.46 5.01
CA GLY A 272 -20.33 7.31 6.26
C GLY A 272 -20.78 8.64 6.89
N PRO A 273 -21.54 8.56 7.99
CA PRO A 273 -22.12 9.72 8.67
C PRO A 273 -21.09 10.58 9.44
N ASP A 274 -19.94 10.00 9.75
CA ASP A 274 -18.86 10.52 10.59
C ASP A 274 -18.01 11.57 9.86
N HIS A 275 -17.83 11.44 8.54
CA HIS A 275 -17.19 12.45 7.69
C HIS A 275 -17.53 12.27 6.19
N PRO A 276 -18.78 12.50 5.77
CA PRO A 276 -19.18 12.40 4.36
C PRO A 276 -18.55 13.54 3.55
N GLN A 277 -17.74 13.21 2.55
CA GLN A 277 -16.99 14.17 1.71
C GLN A 277 -17.24 13.93 0.23
#